data_AF-A0A3D3K0R3-F1
#
_entry.id   AF-A0A3D3K0R3-F1
#
_cell.length_a   1.000
_cell.length_b   1.000
_cell.length_c   1.000
_cell.angle_alpha   90.00
_cell.angle_beta   90.00
_cell.angle_gamma   90.00
#
_symmetry.space_group_name_H-M   'P 1'
#
loop_
_entity.id
_entity.type
_entity.pdbx_description
1 polymer ?
#
loop_
_entity_poly.entity_id
_entity_poly.type
_entity_poly.pdbx_seq_one_letter_code
_entity_poly.pdbx_strand_id
1 'polypeptide(L)' 'MNNNHTISIIGLGYVGLPLARLFATKYPVVGFDINHTRVEELREGKDLTREVEEDLLKSVLKNENSS' A
#
# COMPACT_ATOMS: atom_id res chain seq x y z
N MET A 1 17.75 12.97 16.14
CA MET A 1 17.68 12.70 14.69
C MET A 1 16.30 12.15 14.39
N ASN A 2 15.54 12.79 13.51
CA ASN A 2 14.24 12.28 13.11
C ASN A 2 14.45 11.26 11.99
N ASN A 3 14.67 9.99 12.35
CA ASN A 3 14.74 8.94 11.34
C ASN A 3 13.32 8.54 10.92
N ASN A 4 12.77 9.25 9.94
CA ASN A 4 11.51 8.88 9.31
C ASN A 4 11.75 7.72 8.33
N HIS A 5 11.91 6.51 8.87
CA HIS A 5 12.18 5.31 8.07
C HIS A 5 10.96 4.99 7.20
N THR A 6 11.18 4.93 5.89
CA THR A 6 10.17 4.50 4.92
C THR A 6 10.36 3.02 4.61
N ILE A 7 9.28 2.25 4.66
CA ILE A 7 9.30 0.82 4.34
C ILE A 7 8.91 0.66 2.86
N SER A 8 9.70 -0.07 2.10
CA SER A 8 9.36 -0.46 0.73
C SER A 8 8.97 -1.93 0.68
N ILE A 9 7.84 -2.24 0.04
CA ILE A 9 7.36 -3.61 -0.17
C ILE A 9 7.27 -3.87 -1.67
N ILE A 10 8.00 -4.89 -2.12
CA ILE A 10 8.08 -5.32 -3.52
C ILE A 10 7.20 -6.57 -3.67
N GLY A 11 6.17 -6.47 -4.50
CA GLY A 11 5.11 -7.46 -4.68
C GLY A 11 3.88 -7.13 -3.82
N LEU A 12 2.73 -6.92 -4.46
CA LEU A 12 1.44 -6.56 -3.83
C LEU A 12 0.38 -7.67 -4.06
N GLY A 13 0.84 -8.92 -3.98
CA GLY A 13 0.00 -10.11 -3.94
C GLY A 13 -0.45 -10.47 -2.53
N TYR A 14 -0.81 -11.75 -2.35
CA TYR A 14 -1.39 -12.32 -1.12
C TYR A 14 -0.69 -11.91 0.19
N VAL A 15 0.64 -11.95 0.23
CA VAL A 15 1.40 -11.59 1.44
C VAL A 15 1.73 -10.11 1.49
N GLY A 16 2.13 -9.54 0.35
CA GLY A 16 2.69 -8.20 0.30
C GLY A 16 1.68 -7.10 0.54
N LEU A 17 0.45 -7.23 0.01
CA LEU A 17 -0.58 -6.21 0.19
C LEU A 17 -1.07 -6.10 1.64
N PRO A 18 -1.47 -7.19 2.34
CA PRO A 18 -1.84 -7.11 3.75
C PRO A 18 -0.70 -6.54 4.62
N LEU A 19 0.55 -6.90 4.30
CA LEU A 19 1.74 -6.39 5.00
C LEU A 19 1.92 -4.89 4.78
N ALA A 20 1.80 -4.41 3.53
CA ALA A 20 1.89 -2.99 3.18
C ALA A 20 0.83 -2.18 3.92
N ARG A 21 -0.43 -2.66 3.86
CA ARG A 21 -1.57 -2.02 4.52
C ARG A 21 -1.40 -1.97 6.04
N LEU A 22 -0.85 -3.02 6.66
CA LEU A 22 -0.59 -3.03 8.10
C LEU A 22 0.51 -2.04 8.49
N PHE A 23 1.66 -2.05 7.80
CA PHE A 23 2.74 -1.12 8.10
C PHE A 23 2.37 0.33 7.85
N ALA A 24 1.53 0.60 6.85
CA ALA A 24 1.07 1.95 6.53
C ALA A 24 0.26 2.61 7.67
N THR A 25 -0.21 1.83 8.65
CA THR A 25 -0.84 2.37 9.87
C THR A 25 0.15 3.03 10.84
N LYS A 26 1.46 2.77 10.70
CA LYS A 26 2.51 3.24 11.62
C LYS A 26 3.68 3.92 10.94
N TYR A 27 3.98 3.55 9.69
CA TYR A 27 5.15 4.02 8.96
C TYR A 27 4.75 4.49 7.56
N PRO A 28 5.52 5.42 6.94
CA PRO A 28 5.45 5.63 5.51
C PRO A 28 5.77 4.33 4.78
N VAL A 29 4.89 3.91 3.86
CA VAL A 29 5.05 2.69 3.06
C VAL A 29 4.97 3.04 1.58
N VAL A 30 5.90 2.49 0.81
CA VAL A 30 5.86 2.48 -0.66
C VAL A 30 5.61 1.04 -1.10
N GLY A 31 4.48 0.81 -1.77
CA GLY A 31 4.18 -0.47 -2.41
C GLY A 31 4.60 -0.44 -3.87
N PHE A 32 5.27 -1.50 -4.33
CA PHE A 32 5.65 -1.69 -5.72
C PHE A 32 5.17 -3.04 -6.22
N ASP A 33 4.62 -3.08 -7.44
CA ASP A 33 4.33 -4.32 -8.16
C ASP A 33 4.71 -4.13 -9.64
N ILE A 34 5.13 -5.22 -10.29
CA ILE A 34 5.46 -5.20 -11.72
C ILE A 34 4.19 -5.13 -12.59
N ASN A 35 3.05 -5.54 -12.05
CA ASN A 35 1.78 -5.47 -12.73
C ASN A 35 1.18 -4.06 -12.58
N HIS A 36 1.24 -3.27 -13.65
CA HIS A 36 0.71 -1.91 -13.67
C HIS A 36 -0.79 -1.82 -13.35
N THR A 37 -1.59 -2.72 -13.91
CA THR A 37 -3.04 -2.78 -13.66
C THR A 37 -3.32 -3.01 -12.17
N ARG A 38 -2.55 -3.90 -11.53
CA ARG A 38 -2.64 -4.16 -10.09
C ARG A 38 -2.35 -2.91 -9.28
N VAL A 39 -1.33 -2.14 -9.66
CA VAL A 39 -0.97 -0.88 -8.97
C VAL A 39 -2.08 0.17 -9.13
N GLU A 40 -2.66 0.30 -10.32
CA GLU A 40 -3.75 1.24 -10.59
C GLU A 40 -5.01 0.92 -9.77
N GLU A 41 -5.44 -0.35 -9.76
CA GLU A 41 -6.56 -0.82 -8.92
C GLU A 41 -6.37 -0.48 -7.45
N LEU A 42 -5.17 -0.78 -6.92
CA LEU A 42 -4.85 -0.52 -5.53
C LEU A 42 -4.78 0.97 -5.20
N ARG A 43 -4.33 1.81 -6.15
CA ARG A 43 -4.37 3.28 -5.99
C ARG A 43 -5.80 3.83 -5.95
N GLU A 44 -6.75 3.17 -6.61
CA GLU A 44 -8.18 3.47 -6.49
C GLU A 44 -8.81 2.92 -5.19
N GLY A 45 -8.02 2.23 -4.35
CA GLY A 45 -8.50 1.60 -3.12
C GLY A 45 -9.33 0.35 -3.37
N LYS A 46 -9.11 -0.32 -4.51
CA LYS A 46 -9.80 -1.57 -4.88
C LYS A 46 -8.82 -2.72 -4.86
N ASP A 47 -9.18 -3.79 -4.16
CA ASP A 47 -8.45 -5.05 -4.19
C ASP A 47 -9.31 -6.17 -4.79
N LEU A 48 -9.07 -6.49 -6.06
CA LEU A 48 -9.82 -7.54 -6.76
C LEU A 48 -9.60 -8.94 -6.18
N THR A 49 -8.51 -9.15 -5.44
CA THR A 49 -8.24 -10.42 -4.77
C THR A 49 -9.07 -10.60 -3.50
N ARG A 50 -9.65 -9.51 -2.97
CA ARG A 50 -10.41 -9.46 -1.70
C ARG A 50 -9.60 -9.90 -0.48
N GLU A 51 -8.28 -9.76 -0.55
CA GLU A 51 -7.38 -10.03 0.58
C GLU A 51 -7.41 -8.87 1.58
N VAL A 52 -7.68 -7.66 1.10
CA VAL A 52 -7.86 -6.46 1.92
C VAL A 52 -9.16 -5.77 1.57
N GLU A 53 -10.02 -5.57 2.57
CA GLU A 53 -11.26 -4.80 2.44
C GLU A 53 -10.99 -3.37 1.94
N GLU A 54 -11.84 -2.88 1.04
CA GLU A 54 -11.66 -1.57 0.40
C GLU A 54 -11.53 -0.44 1.42
N ASP A 55 -12.34 -0.45 2.49
CA ASP A 55 -12.30 0.59 3.52
C ASP A 55 -10.97 0.59 4.27
N LEU A 56 -10.40 -0.59 4.53
CA LEU A 56 -9.10 -0.72 5.20
C LEU A 56 -7.97 -0.27 4.27
N LEU A 57 -8.05 -0.59 2.98
CA LEU A 57 -7.08 -0.14 2.00
C LEU A 57 -7.13 1.39 1.85
N LYS A 58 -8.31 1.95 1.62
CA LYS A 58 -8.53 3.41 1.50
C LYS A 58 -8.10 4.17 2.75
N SER A 59 -8.23 3.58 3.95
CA SER A 59 -7.83 4.24 5.21
C SER A 59 -6.33 4.53 5.32
N VAL A 60 -5.50 3.85 4.53
CA VAL A 60 -4.03 4.01 4.56
C VAL A 60 -3.45 4.59 3.28
N LEU A 61 -4.26 4.75 2.23
CA LEU A 61 -3.80 5.39 1.00
C LEU A 61 -3.56 6.88 1.22
N LYS A 62 -2.47 7.38 0.64
CA LYS A 62 -2.17 8.81 0.55
C LYS A 62 -2.20 9.20 -0.92
N ASN A 63 -2.94 10.26 -1.25
CA ASN A 63 -2.86 10.89 -2.56
C ASN A 63 -1.46 11.52 -2.71
N GLU A 64 -0.80 11.33 -3.86
CA GLU A 64 0.63 11.61 -4.01
C GLU A 64 1.04 13.06 -3.66
N ASN A 65 2.23 13.17 -3.07
CA ASN A 65 3.07 14.35 -2.80
C ASN A 65 2.64 15.28 -1.66
N SER A 66 2.60 14.76 -0.42
CA SER A 66 2.99 15.58 0.73
C SER A 66 4.45 15.26 1.06
N SER A 67 5.36 16.13 0.60
CA SER A 67 6.74 16.19 1.12
C SER A 67 6.75 16.49 2.61
#